data_AF-A0A519BDT1-F1
#
_entry.id   AF-A0A519BDT1-F1
#
_cell.length_a   1.000
_cell.length_b   1.000
_cell.length_c   1.000
_cell.angle_alpha   90.00
_cell.angle_beta   90.00
_cell.angle_gamma   90.00
#
_symmetry.space_group_name_H-M   'P 1'
#
loop_
_entity.id
_entity.type
_entity.pdbx_description
1 polymer ?
#
loop_
_entity_poly.entity_id
_entity_poly.type
_entity_poly.pdbx_seq_one_letter_code
_entity_poly.pdbx_strand_id
1 'polypeptide(L)'
;MPYKVDTVAFSGLLKWEDVEKLIGAVKNSGSSWYYVYTQLDDEKAELGAGKAADFISERMEEIKKLDKICGWFYVHTKENPSIIKIYHPRMSGGGCSISTPPPWIIVSIEKPEDIADLESYKPLVKPEKKGIFKIFG
;
A
#
# COMPACT_ATOMS: atom_id res chain seq x y z
N MET A 1 -19.77 14.09 -3.78
CA MET A 1 -18.55 14.46 -4.52
C MET A 1 -18.09 13.23 -5.27
N PRO A 2 -17.91 13.25 -6.60
CA PRO A 2 -17.35 12.09 -7.31
C PRO A 2 -15.89 11.93 -6.88
N TYR A 3 -15.54 10.77 -6.31
CA TYR A 3 -14.16 10.43 -6.00
C TYR A 3 -13.34 10.52 -7.29
N LYS A 4 -12.34 11.40 -7.29
CA LYS A 4 -11.29 11.39 -8.31
C LYS A 4 -10.62 10.02 -8.15
N VAL A 5 -10.65 9.21 -9.20
CA VAL A 5 -9.76 8.06 -9.28
C VAL A 5 -8.37 8.64 -9.44
N ASP A 6 -7.77 9.03 -8.32
CA ASP A 6 -6.35 9.31 -8.29
C ASP A 6 -5.71 7.96 -8.57
N THR A 7 -5.18 7.79 -9.77
CA THR A 7 -4.26 6.69 -10.08
C THR A 7 -2.98 6.98 -9.31
N VAL A 8 -3.03 6.77 -8.00
CA VAL A 8 -1.97 6.96 -7.02
C VAL A 8 -0.87 5.97 -7.40
N ALA A 9 0.15 6.44 -8.10
CA ALA A 9 1.28 5.62 -8.49
C ALA A 9 2.08 5.24 -7.23
N PHE A 10 2.35 3.95 -7.05
CA PHE A 10 3.23 3.46 -6.00
C PHE A 10 4.61 3.19 -6.59
N SER A 11 5.63 3.65 -5.88
CA SER A 11 7.04 3.39 -6.22
C SER A 11 7.57 2.25 -5.36
N GLY A 12 8.08 1.20 -6.00
CA GLY A 12 8.83 0.16 -5.31
C GLY A 12 10.19 0.68 -4.85
N LEU A 13 10.57 0.36 -3.61
CA LEU A 13 11.90 0.63 -3.08
C LEU A 13 12.81 -0.56 -3.43
N LEU A 14 13.77 -0.34 -4.32
CA LEU A 14 14.62 -1.38 -4.90
C LEU A 14 16.00 -1.46 -4.26
N LYS A 15 16.26 -0.62 -3.25
CA LYS A 15 17.52 -0.53 -2.51
C LYS A 15 17.22 -0.43 -1.02
N TRP A 16 18.00 -1.10 -0.18
CA TRP A 16 17.79 -1.08 1.27
C TRP A 16 17.97 0.32 1.86
N GLU A 17 18.89 1.11 1.29
CA GLU A 17 19.14 2.49 1.69
C GLU A 17 17.91 3.38 1.45
N ASP A 18 17.05 3.05 0.47
CA ASP A 18 15.80 3.77 0.25
C ASP A 18 14.75 3.40 1.32
N VAL A 19 14.76 2.16 1.83
CA VAL A 19 13.91 1.76 2.96
C VAL A 19 14.40 2.41 4.25
N GLU A 20 15.70 2.54 4.45
CA GLU A 20 16.28 3.27 5.58
C GLU A 20 15.89 4.76 5.56
N LYS A 21 15.91 5.39 4.38
CA LYS A 21 15.42 6.77 4.20
C LYS A 21 13.92 6.87 4.51
N LEU A 22 13.12 5.90 4.05
CA LEU A 22 11.69 5.84 4.37
C LEU A 22 11.47 5.77 5.88
N ILE A 23 12.20 4.89 6.59
CA ILE A 23 12.14 4.77 8.05
C ILE A 23 12.47 6.12 8.71
N GLY A 24 13.52 6.82 8.22
CA GLY A 24 13.86 8.16 8.69
C GLY A 24 12.75 9.19 8.46
N ALA A 25 12.12 9.18 7.29
CA ALA A 25 11.01 10.08 6.96
C ALA A 25 9.79 9.81 7.85
N VAL A 26 9.42 8.54 8.06
CA VAL A 26 8.32 8.15 8.96
C VAL A 26 8.60 8.60 10.38
N LYS A 27 9.81 8.35 10.89
CA LYS A 27 10.22 8.74 12.25
C LYS A 27 10.11 10.25 12.48
N ASN A 28 10.46 11.04 11.48
CA ASN A 28 10.47 12.51 11.55
C ASN A 28 9.14 13.16 11.12
N SER A 29 8.14 12.37 10.70
CA SER A 29 6.86 12.89 10.20
C SER A 29 6.00 13.60 11.25
N GLY A 30 6.22 13.30 12.54
CA GLY A 30 5.39 13.80 13.65
C GLY A 30 3.92 13.34 13.61
N SER A 31 3.55 12.48 12.65
CA SER A 31 2.19 12.01 12.43
C SER A 31 1.89 10.74 13.24
N SER A 32 0.62 10.51 13.59
CA SER A 32 0.15 9.18 13.94
C SER A 32 0.10 8.32 12.69
N TRP A 33 0.36 7.03 12.87
CA TRP A 33 0.35 6.01 11.83
C TRP A 33 -0.50 4.84 12.31
N TYR A 34 -0.98 4.06 11.37
CA TYR A 34 -1.72 2.84 11.59
C TYR A 34 -1.09 1.73 10.77
N TYR A 35 -1.15 0.50 11.26
CA TYR A 35 -0.87 -0.67 10.44
C TYR A 35 -2.06 -1.62 10.43
N VAL A 36 -2.17 -2.40 9.37
CA VAL A 36 -3.14 -3.49 9.21
C VAL A 36 -2.45 -4.66 8.53
N TYR A 37 -2.53 -5.84 9.13
CA TYR A 37 -2.25 -7.09 8.41
C TYR A 37 -3.45 -7.45 7.56
N THR A 38 -3.23 -7.69 6.27
CA THR A 38 -4.35 -7.91 5.33
C THR A 38 -4.87 -9.34 5.32
N GLN A 39 -4.17 -10.26 5.98
CA GLN A 39 -4.48 -11.69 5.99
C GLN A 39 -4.78 -12.23 7.40
N LEU A 40 -4.76 -11.37 8.40
CA LEU A 40 -5.07 -11.69 9.78
C LEU A 40 -6.22 -10.79 10.21
N ASP A 41 -7.31 -11.40 10.65
CA ASP A 41 -8.45 -10.65 11.17
C ASP A 41 -8.03 -9.89 12.43
N ASP A 42 -8.48 -8.65 12.56
CA ASP A 42 -8.32 -7.77 13.72
C ASP A 42 -6.89 -7.34 14.11
N GLU A 43 -5.85 -7.71 13.36
CA GLU A 43 -4.48 -7.27 13.65
C GLU A 43 -4.19 -5.89 13.04
N LYS A 44 -4.68 -4.85 13.73
CA LYS A 44 -4.46 -3.44 13.43
C LYS A 44 -4.20 -2.63 14.70
N ALA A 45 -3.33 -1.62 14.62
CA ALA A 45 -3.11 -0.69 15.73
C ALA A 45 -2.67 0.70 15.27
N GLU A 46 -2.86 1.68 16.14
CA GLU A 46 -2.27 3.01 16.03
C GLU A 46 -0.86 3.02 16.63
N LEU A 47 0.06 3.68 15.95
CA LEU A 47 1.46 3.87 16.30
C LEU A 47 1.80 5.36 16.19
N GLY A 48 2.54 5.89 17.17
CA GLY A 48 3.24 7.16 16.95
C GLY A 48 4.37 6.99 15.93
N ALA A 49 4.77 8.07 15.26
CA ALA A 49 5.82 8.11 14.23
C ALA A 49 7.07 7.27 14.57
N GLY A 50 7.59 7.37 15.80
CA GLY A 50 8.75 6.58 16.25
C GLY A 50 8.50 5.07 16.24
N LYS A 51 7.38 4.63 16.82
CA LYS A 51 6.99 3.21 16.83
C LYS A 51 6.67 2.68 15.44
N ALA A 52 6.10 3.52 14.57
CA ALA A 52 5.86 3.16 13.17
C ALA A 52 7.18 2.94 12.41
N ALA A 53 8.18 3.79 12.64
CA ALA A 53 9.51 3.62 12.07
C ALA A 53 10.19 2.34 12.58
N ASP A 54 10.11 2.06 13.88
CA ASP A 54 10.65 0.82 14.47
C ASP A 54 9.94 -0.41 13.89
N PHE A 55 8.60 -0.37 13.77
CA PHE A 55 7.81 -1.43 13.16
C PHE A 55 8.23 -1.72 11.72
N ILE A 56 8.42 -0.69 10.89
CA ILE A 56 8.91 -0.84 9.50
C ILE A 56 10.34 -1.43 9.50
N SER A 57 11.19 -0.99 10.42
CA SER A 57 12.56 -1.50 10.56
C SER A 57 12.59 -2.98 10.92
N GLU A 58 11.71 -3.44 11.81
CA GLU A 58 11.60 -4.85 12.15
C GLU A 58 11.18 -5.70 10.94
N ARG A 59 10.18 -5.24 10.17
CA ARG A 59 9.75 -5.92 8.94
C ARG A 59 10.86 -5.94 7.88
N MET A 60 11.65 -4.87 7.79
CA MET A 60 12.82 -4.82 6.90
C MET A 60 13.84 -5.90 7.27
N GLU A 61 14.18 -6.05 8.55
CA GLU A 61 15.13 -7.07 9.02
C GLU A 61 14.57 -8.49 8.89
N GLU A 62 13.27 -8.68 9.07
CA GLU A 62 12.60 -9.96 8.81
C GLU A 62 12.70 -10.36 7.34
N ILE A 63 12.41 -9.43 6.42
CA ILE A 63 12.50 -9.67 4.97
C ILE A 63 13.95 -9.95 4.55
N LYS A 64 14.94 -9.22 5.08
CA LYS A 64 16.37 -9.46 4.78
C LYS A 64 16.84 -10.87 5.12
N LYS A 65 16.23 -11.51 6.15
CA LYS A 65 16.53 -12.91 6.51
C LYS A 65 15.93 -13.92 5.53
N LEU A 66 14.86 -13.53 4.83
CA LEU A 66 14.11 -14.38 3.91
C LEU A 66 14.56 -14.23 2.46
N ASP A 67 14.95 -13.01 2.07
CA ASP A 67 15.36 -12.68 0.71
C ASP A 67 16.47 -11.63 0.70
N LYS A 68 17.41 -11.78 -0.23
CA LYS A 68 18.56 -10.89 -0.41
C LYS A 68 18.22 -9.68 -1.26
N ILE A 69 17.15 -9.74 -2.06
CA ILE A 69 16.72 -8.61 -2.89
C ILE A 69 15.83 -7.65 -2.12
N CYS A 70 15.97 -6.36 -2.44
CA CYS A 70 15.02 -5.33 -2.05
C CYS A 70 13.91 -5.24 -3.13
N GLY A 71 12.74 -4.69 -2.80
CA GLY A 71 11.57 -4.69 -3.71
C GLY A 71 10.25 -5.06 -3.03
N TRP A 72 10.28 -5.24 -1.72
CA TRP A 72 9.14 -5.65 -0.90
C TRP A 72 8.36 -4.48 -0.28
N PHE A 73 8.88 -3.26 -0.39
CA PHE A 73 8.29 -2.03 0.13
C PHE A 73 7.85 -1.13 -1.02
N TYR A 74 6.62 -0.66 -0.97
CA TYR A 74 6.04 0.26 -1.95
C TYR A 74 5.47 1.47 -1.23
N VAL A 75 5.78 2.66 -1.74
CA VAL A 75 5.34 3.91 -1.14
C VAL A 75 4.73 4.81 -2.21
N HIS A 76 3.72 5.59 -1.85
CA HIS A 76 3.16 6.56 -2.79
C HIS A 76 4.14 7.71 -3.09
N THR A 77 4.74 8.28 -2.04
CA THR A 77 5.66 9.42 -2.08
C THR A 77 6.85 9.16 -1.17
N LYS A 78 8.08 9.27 -1.68
CA LYS A 78 9.28 8.95 -0.89
C LYS A 78 9.61 10.04 0.14
N GLU A 79 9.37 11.30 -0.22
CA GLU A 79 9.74 12.48 0.55
C GLU A 79 8.76 12.73 1.71
N ASN A 80 7.47 12.50 1.46
CA ASN A 80 6.41 12.64 2.46
C ASN A 80 5.48 11.42 2.40
N PRO A 81 5.88 10.28 2.96
CA PRO A 81 5.09 9.05 2.86
C PRO A 81 3.79 9.19 3.66
N SER A 82 2.66 8.84 3.04
CA SER A 82 1.34 8.76 3.70
C SER A 82 0.79 7.33 3.75
N ILE A 83 1.28 6.47 2.86
CA ILE A 83 0.89 5.07 2.76
C ILE A 83 2.05 4.23 2.24
N ILE A 84 2.26 3.09 2.89
CA ILE A 84 3.32 2.13 2.65
C ILE A 84 2.68 0.75 2.56
N LYS A 85 2.99 0.03 1.50
CA LYS A 85 2.59 -1.37 1.30
C LYS A 85 3.81 -2.25 1.44
N ILE A 86 3.74 -3.24 2.31
CA ILE A 86 4.80 -4.20 2.56
C ILE A 86 4.33 -5.56 2.07
N TYR A 87 5.14 -6.22 1.25
CA TYR A 87 4.88 -7.56 0.72
C TYR A 87 5.83 -8.56 1.37
N HIS A 88 5.34 -9.76 1.66
CA HIS A 88 6.16 -10.81 2.25
C HIS A 88 6.73 -11.73 1.17
N PRO A 89 8.06 -12.03 1.15
CA PRO A 89 8.69 -12.82 0.10
C PRO A 89 8.05 -14.19 -0.12
N ARG A 90 7.72 -14.88 0.97
CA ARG A 90 7.12 -16.23 0.92
C ARG A 90 5.64 -16.26 0.57
N MET A 91 4.95 -15.11 0.64
CA MET A 91 3.50 -15.02 0.38
C MET A 91 3.21 -14.44 -1.01
N SER A 92 4.24 -13.89 -1.66
CA SER A 92 4.14 -13.25 -2.96
C SER A 92 4.63 -14.13 -4.11
N GLY A 93 5.26 -15.27 -3.80
CA GLY A 93 5.78 -16.26 -4.74
C GLY A 93 4.80 -17.41 -4.99
N GLY A 94 3.61 -17.12 -5.51
CA GLY A 94 2.62 -18.11 -5.91
C GLY A 94 2.30 -17.96 -7.40
N GLY A 95 2.73 -18.95 -8.19
CA GLY A 95 2.51 -19.21 -9.62
C GLY A 95 1.69 -18.23 -10.47
N CYS A 96 2.25 -17.90 -11.65
CA CYS A 96 1.65 -17.34 -12.88
C CYS A 96 0.10 -17.33 -12.94
N SER A 97 -0.52 -16.52 -12.10
CA SER A 97 -1.93 -16.23 -12.09
C SER A 97 -2.03 -14.72 -12.15
N ILE A 98 -2.97 -14.24 -12.96
CA ILE A 98 -3.09 -12.83 -13.40
C ILE A 98 -3.35 -11.84 -12.24
N SER A 99 -3.55 -12.32 -11.01
CA SER A 99 -3.77 -11.48 -9.82
C SER A 99 -2.49 -11.26 -9.03
N THR A 100 -2.08 -10.00 -8.89
CA THR A 100 -1.04 -9.59 -7.94
C THR A 100 -1.47 -9.98 -6.51
N PRO A 101 -0.61 -10.64 -5.71
CA PRO A 101 -0.95 -10.97 -4.33
C PRO A 101 -1.26 -9.69 -3.55
N PRO A 102 -2.13 -9.72 -2.53
CA PRO A 102 -2.37 -8.57 -1.69
C PRO A 102 -1.09 -8.21 -0.90
N PRO A 103 -0.89 -6.93 -0.52
CA PRO A 103 0.20 -6.56 0.37
C PRO A 103 0.02 -7.28 1.70
N TRP A 104 1.11 -7.76 2.30
CA TRP A 104 1.08 -8.42 3.61
C TRP A 104 0.63 -7.45 4.71
N ILE A 105 1.18 -6.24 4.69
CA ILE A 105 0.88 -5.19 5.66
C ILE A 105 0.68 -3.87 4.92
N ILE A 106 -0.31 -3.10 5.33
CA ILE A 106 -0.48 -1.69 4.94
C ILE A 106 -0.17 -0.83 6.16
N VAL A 107 0.70 0.17 5.99
CA VAL A 107 1.02 1.17 7.01
C VAL A 107 0.61 2.53 6.46
N SER A 108 -0.24 3.28 7.15
CA SER A 108 -0.78 4.56 6.65
C SER A 108 -1.03 5.57 7.76
N ILE A 109 -1.00 6.86 7.42
CA ILE A 109 -1.45 7.93 8.32
C ILE A 109 -2.98 7.99 8.44
N GLU A 110 -3.70 7.47 7.45
CA GLU A 110 -5.16 7.40 7.47
C GLU A 110 -5.60 6.21 8.31
N LYS A 111 -6.59 6.44 9.17
CA LYS A 111 -7.13 5.39 10.04
C LYS A 111 -7.85 4.34 9.18
N PRO A 112 -7.57 3.04 9.35
CA PRO A 112 -8.32 1.99 8.68
C PRO A 112 -9.75 1.94 9.20
N GLU A 113 -10.72 1.96 8.27
CA GLU A 113 -12.14 1.84 8.54
C GLU A 113 -12.64 0.44 8.18
N ASP A 114 -13.45 -0.16 9.06
CA ASP A 114 -14.16 -1.40 8.74
C ASP A 114 -15.34 -1.05 7.84
N ILE A 115 -15.30 -1.51 6.59
CA ILE A 115 -16.37 -1.24 5.63
C ILE A 115 -17.51 -2.23 5.91
N ALA A 116 -18.56 -1.75 6.58
CA ALA A 116 -19.75 -2.54 6.87
C ALA A 116 -20.56 -2.91 5.61
N ASP A 117 -20.44 -2.13 4.53
CA ASP A 117 -21.11 -2.36 3.25
C ASP A 117 -20.15 -2.21 2.07
N LEU A 118 -19.61 -3.33 1.60
CA LEU A 118 -18.69 -3.40 0.46
C LEU A 118 -19.30 -2.91 -0.86
N GLU A 119 -20.63 -2.94 -1.01
CA GLU A 119 -21.31 -2.51 -2.25
C GLU A 119 -21.19 -0.99 -2.45
N SER A 120 -21.16 -0.23 -1.35
CA SER A 120 -21.01 1.24 -1.38
C SER A 120 -19.66 1.72 -1.95
N TYR A 121 -18.64 0.85 -1.96
CA TYR A 121 -17.28 1.15 -2.42
C TYR A 121 -16.97 0.63 -3.84
N LYS A 122 -17.93 -0.01 -4.54
CA LYS A 122 -17.70 -0.43 -5.92
C LYS A 122 -17.41 0.82 -6.78
N PRO A 123 -16.31 0.81 -7.57
CA PRO A 123 -16.02 1.94 -8.44
C PRO A 123 -17.18 2.14 -9.40
N LEU A 124 -17.68 3.37 -9.47
CA LEU A 124 -18.77 3.72 -10.38
C LEU A 124 -18.30 3.43 -11.81
N VAL A 125 -18.83 2.36 -12.40
CA VAL A 125 -18.61 2.02 -13.80
C VAL A 125 -19.24 3.15 -14.61
N LYS A 126 -18.42 4.04 -15.19
CA LYS A 126 -18.93 5.04 -16.12
C LYS A 126 -19.55 4.29 -17.31
N PRO A 127 -20.78 4.63 -17.71
CA PRO A 127 -21.42 3.98 -18.85
C PRO A 127 -20.56 4.20 -20.10
N GLU A 128 -20.39 3.15 -20.90
CA GLU A 128 -19.74 3.26 -22.21
C GLU A 128 -20.44 4.34 -23.04
N LYS A 129 -19.67 5.32 -23.51
CA LYS A 129 -20.17 6.27 -24.51
C LYS A 129 -20.43 5.48 -25.79
N LYS A 130 -21.69 5.12 -26.06
CA LYS A 130 -22.11 4.63 -27.38
C LYS A 130 -21.72 5.70 -28.41
N GLY A 131 -20.69 5.41 -29.20
CA GLY A 131 -20.22 6.29 -30.26
C GLY A 131 -21.36 6.59 -31.22
N ILE A 132 -21.72 7.87 -31.35
CA ILE A 132 -22.61 8.38 -32.39
C ILE A 132 -21.77 8.45 -33.67
N PHE A 133 -21.58 7.31 -34.33
CA PHE A 133 -21.22 7.26 -35.75
C PHE A 133 -22.47 6.91 -36.54
N LYS A 134 -23.27 7.93 -36.82
CA LYS A 134 -24.25 7.93 -37.89
C LYS A 134 -24.05 9.22 -38.68
N ILE A 135 -24.20 9.11 -40.01
CA ILE A 135 -24.13 10.17 -41.05
C ILE A 135 -22.66 10.41 -41.45
N PHE A 136 -22.15 9.97 -42.60
CA PHE A 136 -22.65 10.12 -43.97
C PHE A 136 -22.40 8.85 -44.82
N GLY A 137 -23.47 8.36 -45.45
CA GLY A 137 -23.44 7.49 -46.63
C GLY A 137 -24.39 8.06 -47.65
#